data_AF-L7FNL2-F1
#
_entry.id   AF-L7FNL2-F1
#
_cell.length_a   1.000
_cell.length_b   1.000
_cell.length_c   1.000
_cell.angle_alpha   90.00
_cell.angle_beta   90.00
_cell.angle_gamma   90.00
#
_symmetry.space_group_name_H-M   'P 1'
#
loop_
_entity.id
_entity.type
_entity.pdbx_description
1 polymer ?
#
loop_
_entity_poly.entity_id
_entity_poly.type
_entity_poly.pdbx_seq_one_letter_code
_entity_poly.pdbx_strand_id
1 'polypeptide(L)'
;MDTHFNLCATDFSRKCVECITGYYPDLLGTCVLCDPSCINKCNKRMGYCESCIANYVLISSENPKCQKCDEFDTNCKTCSPDNNRKCVECNTNYYPNTSNDTDVNFAILLVGVHAVVQQVRVPVVHQITSFQ
;
A
#
# COMPACT_ATOMS: atom_id res chain seq x y z
N MET A 1 7.81 20.88 -27.53
CA MET A 1 6.43 20.61 -27.09
C MET A 1 6.55 19.37 -26.22
N ASP A 2 6.14 19.43 -24.95
CA ASP A 2 6.10 18.24 -24.09
C ASP A 2 5.26 17.18 -24.82
N THR A 3 5.74 15.95 -24.96
CA THR A 3 5.07 14.88 -25.71
C THR A 3 4.10 14.09 -24.85
N HIS A 4 4.00 14.42 -23.55
CA HIS A 4 3.24 13.65 -22.57
C HIS A 4 1.95 14.34 -22.11
N PHE A 5 1.49 15.38 -22.83
CA PHE A 5 0.26 16.11 -22.50
C PHE A 5 -0.99 15.45 -23.10
N ASN A 6 -2.12 15.58 -22.40
CA ASN A 6 -3.44 15.18 -22.88
C ASN A 6 -4.41 16.38 -22.95
N LEU A 7 -4.44 17.21 -21.90
CA LEU A 7 -5.32 18.38 -21.81
C LEU A 7 -4.56 19.61 -21.32
N CYS A 8 -4.76 20.73 -22.02
CA CYS A 8 -4.20 22.04 -21.66
C CYS A 8 -5.18 22.89 -20.85
N ALA A 9 -4.67 23.85 -20.10
CA ALA A 9 -5.48 24.84 -19.40
C ALA A 9 -6.27 25.73 -20.38
N THR A 10 -7.46 26.16 -19.98
CA THR A 10 -8.37 27.00 -20.79
C THR A 10 -8.24 28.50 -20.50
N ASP A 11 -7.43 28.87 -19.51
CA ASP A 11 -7.17 30.24 -19.07
C ASP A 11 -6.03 30.92 -19.87
N PHE A 12 -5.68 30.37 -21.04
CA PHE A 12 -4.54 30.76 -21.87
C PHE A 12 -3.16 30.60 -21.20
N SER A 13 -3.08 30.02 -20.00
CA SER A 13 -1.79 29.64 -19.42
C SER A 13 -1.18 28.48 -20.21
N ARG A 14 0.14 28.51 -20.41
CA ARG A 14 0.87 27.42 -21.07
C ARG A 14 1.12 26.28 -20.07
N LYS A 15 0.04 25.63 -19.62
CA LYS A 15 0.07 24.58 -18.60
C LYS A 15 -0.77 23.37 -19.03
N CYS A 16 -0.31 22.18 -18.68
CA CYS A 16 -1.11 20.95 -18.75
C CYS A 16 -1.96 20.82 -17.49
N VAL A 17 -3.20 20.38 -17.66
CA VAL A 17 -4.13 20.05 -16.55
C VAL A 17 -4.44 18.56 -16.49
N GLU A 18 -4.06 17.82 -17.53
CA GLU A 18 -4.06 16.35 -17.57
C GLU A 18 -2.96 15.86 -18.51
N CYS A 19 -2.23 14.85 -18.08
CA CYS A 19 -1.17 14.21 -18.86
C CYS A 19 -1.62 12.84 -19.39
N ILE A 20 -0.79 12.19 -20.21
CA ILE A 20 -1.03 10.80 -20.65
C ILE A 20 -0.77 9.81 -19.51
N THR A 21 -1.14 8.54 -19.71
CA THR A 21 -0.88 7.46 -18.74
C THR A 21 0.61 7.40 -18.36
N GLY A 22 0.89 7.29 -17.06
CA GLY A 22 2.25 7.27 -16.52
C GLY A 22 2.83 8.65 -16.20
N TYR A 23 2.06 9.74 -16.42
CA TYR A 23 2.49 11.10 -16.15
C TYR A 23 1.39 11.90 -15.42
N TYR A 24 1.79 12.98 -14.76
CA TYR A 24 0.89 13.97 -14.15
C TYR A 24 1.49 15.38 -14.20
N PRO A 25 0.68 16.46 -14.14
CA PRO A 25 1.18 17.83 -14.13
C PRO A 25 1.88 18.15 -12.80
N ASP A 26 3.09 18.71 -12.86
CA ASP A 26 3.73 19.33 -11.71
C ASP A 26 3.09 20.70 -11.36
N LEU A 27 3.64 21.39 -10.37
CA LEU A 27 3.15 22.71 -9.94
C LEU A 27 3.20 23.78 -11.05
N LEU A 28 4.04 23.58 -12.07
CA LEU A 28 4.18 24.48 -13.21
C LEU A 28 3.27 24.07 -14.38
N GLY A 29 2.62 22.90 -14.31
CA GLY A 29 1.81 22.34 -15.38
C GLY A 29 2.63 21.58 -16.44
N THR A 30 3.85 21.13 -16.10
CA THR A 30 4.68 20.27 -16.95
C THR A 30 4.38 18.81 -16.63
N CYS A 31 4.28 17.94 -17.64
CA CYS A 31 3.99 16.54 -17.39
C CYS A 31 5.24 15.81 -16.91
N VAL A 32 5.22 15.34 -15.68
CA VAL A 32 6.31 14.58 -15.05
C VAL A 32 5.89 13.13 -14.83
N LEU A 33 6.88 12.23 -14.80
CA LEU A 33 6.66 10.80 -14.65
C LEU A 33 6.05 10.49 -13.26
N CYS A 34 5.12 9.53 -13.21
CA CYS A 34 4.65 8.96 -11.94
C CYS A 34 5.82 8.40 -11.11
N ASP A 35 5.64 8.32 -9.79
CA ASP A 35 6.63 7.67 -8.93
C ASP A 35 6.78 6.17 -9.30
N PRO A 36 8.00 5.62 -9.33
CA PRO A 36 8.25 4.22 -9.71
C PRO A 36 7.64 3.20 -8.75
N SER A 37 7.23 3.61 -7.55
CA SER A 37 6.48 2.75 -6.62
C SER A 37 5.02 2.55 -7.05
N CYS A 38 4.47 3.41 -7.91
CA CYS A 38 3.20 3.13 -8.58
C CYS A 38 3.43 2.09 -9.70
N ILE A 39 2.41 1.31 -10.08
CA ILE A 39 2.46 0.36 -11.23
C ILE A 39 2.48 1.08 -12.60
N ASN A 40 3.22 2.20 -12.70
CA ASN A 40 3.15 3.19 -13.80
C ASN A 40 1.72 3.75 -14.02
N LYS A 41 0.89 3.69 -12.97
CA LYS A 41 -0.48 4.21 -12.94
C LYS A 41 -0.65 5.13 -11.75
N CYS A 42 -0.43 6.41 -12.00
CA CYS A 42 -0.86 7.47 -11.12
C CYS A 42 -1.95 8.29 -11.79
N ASN A 43 -2.77 8.96 -10.98
CA ASN A 43 -3.82 9.83 -11.45
C ASN A 43 -3.23 10.91 -12.37
N LYS A 44 -3.76 10.99 -13.60
CA LYS A 44 -3.23 11.87 -14.67
C LYS A 44 -3.33 13.37 -14.40
N ARG A 45 -3.95 13.78 -13.29
CA ARG A 45 -4.15 15.19 -12.89
C ARG A 45 -3.43 15.53 -11.59
N MET A 46 -3.41 14.59 -10.64
CA MET A 46 -2.94 14.84 -9.28
C MET A 46 -1.66 14.08 -8.93
N GLY A 47 -1.30 13.05 -9.72
CA GLY A 47 -0.09 12.26 -9.51
C GLY A 47 -0.21 11.17 -8.44
N TYR A 48 -1.39 10.96 -7.87
CA TYR A 48 -1.60 9.97 -6.81
C TYR A 48 -1.52 8.55 -7.35
N CYS A 49 -0.83 7.64 -6.67
CA CYS A 49 -0.81 6.24 -7.09
C CYS A 49 -2.23 5.65 -6.99
N GLU A 50 -2.71 5.04 -8.08
CA GLU A 50 -3.97 4.27 -8.08
C GLU A 50 -3.71 2.80 -7.71
N SER A 51 -2.50 2.33 -7.95
CA SER A 51 -2.01 1.01 -7.53
C SER A 51 -0.49 1.04 -7.35
N CYS A 52 0.02 0.08 -6.57
CA CYS A 52 1.43 -0.02 -6.20
C CYS A 52 2.10 -1.24 -6.82
N ILE A 53 3.42 -1.18 -6.98
CA ILE A 53 4.23 -2.36 -7.30
C ILE A 53 4.10 -3.43 -6.19
N ALA A 54 4.52 -4.65 -6.53
CA ALA A 54 4.44 -5.78 -5.61
C ALA A 54 5.12 -5.48 -4.26
N ASN A 55 4.46 -5.85 -3.17
CA ASN A 55 4.88 -5.64 -1.79
C ASN A 55 4.95 -4.17 -1.31
N TYR A 56 4.16 -3.29 -1.93
CA TYR A 56 3.93 -1.91 -1.49
C TYR A 56 2.44 -1.67 -1.25
N VAL A 57 2.15 -0.72 -0.37
CA VAL A 57 0.79 -0.32 0.03
C VAL A 57 0.54 1.14 -0.27
N LEU A 58 -0.73 1.47 -0.52
CA LEU A 58 -1.17 2.86 -0.65
C LEU A 58 -1.03 3.57 0.70
N ILE A 59 -0.38 4.74 0.71
CA ILE A 59 -0.27 5.54 1.94
C ILE A 59 -1.64 6.15 2.29
N SER A 60 -2.23 6.79 1.28
CA SER A 60 -3.55 7.43 1.26
C SER A 60 -3.98 7.57 -0.20
N SER A 61 -5.27 7.85 -0.45
CA SER A 61 -5.80 8.12 -1.80
C SER A 61 -5.16 9.33 -2.50
N GLU A 62 -4.54 10.21 -1.72
CA GLU A 62 -3.92 11.46 -2.20
C GLU A 62 -2.38 11.45 -2.15
N ASN A 63 -1.76 10.26 -2.06
CA ASN A 63 -0.30 10.18 -2.01
C ASN A 63 0.31 9.91 -3.39
N PRO A 64 1.32 10.67 -3.83
CA PRO A 64 2.01 10.41 -5.10
C PRO A 64 2.94 9.19 -5.07
N LYS A 65 3.12 8.55 -3.91
CA LYS A 65 4.00 7.39 -3.72
C LYS A 65 3.30 6.30 -2.94
N CYS A 66 3.74 5.06 -3.18
CA CYS A 66 3.41 3.93 -2.33
C CYS A 66 4.48 3.72 -1.27
N GLN A 67 4.08 3.14 -0.14
CA GLN A 67 4.98 2.80 0.96
C GLN A 67 5.33 1.32 0.90
N LYS A 68 6.59 0.98 1.18
CA LYS A 68 7.04 -0.42 1.20
C LYS A 68 6.40 -1.16 2.39
N CYS A 69 6.13 -2.46 2.27
CA CYS A 69 5.50 -3.27 3.35
C CYS A 69 6.23 -3.16 4.69
N ASP A 70 7.55 -3.24 4.69
CA ASP A 70 8.38 -3.19 5.91
C ASP A 70 8.51 -1.78 6.50
N GLU A 71 8.30 -0.73 5.71
CA GLU A 71 8.18 0.65 6.18
C GLU A 71 6.79 0.92 6.77
N PHE A 72 5.74 0.28 6.22
CA PHE A 72 4.38 0.37 6.75
C PHE A 72 4.26 -0.34 8.10
N ASP A 73 4.77 -1.56 8.20
CA ASP A 73 4.87 -2.34 9.43
C ASP A 73 6.19 -3.11 9.43
N THR A 74 7.07 -2.83 10.38
CA THR A 74 8.40 -3.45 10.47
C THR A 74 8.35 -4.96 10.69
N ASN A 75 7.21 -5.51 11.11
CA ASN A 75 6.99 -6.95 11.28
C ASN A 75 6.29 -7.59 10.06
N CYS A 76 5.95 -6.81 9.03
CA CYS A 76 5.39 -7.27 7.77
C CYS A 76 6.49 -7.78 6.85
N LYS A 77 6.36 -9.03 6.41
CA LYS A 77 7.20 -9.60 5.36
C LYS A 77 6.55 -9.38 3.99
N THR A 78 5.24 -9.64 3.91
CA THR A 78 4.44 -9.49 2.69
C THR A 78 3.14 -8.75 2.98
N CYS A 79 2.90 -7.66 2.24
CA CYS A 79 1.63 -6.92 2.25
C CYS A 79 0.60 -7.52 1.28
N SER A 80 -0.66 -7.13 1.45
CA SER A 80 -1.76 -7.52 0.57
C SER A 80 -1.46 -7.20 -0.90
N PRO A 81 -1.74 -8.13 -1.83
CA PRO A 81 -1.57 -7.88 -3.27
C PRO A 81 -2.49 -6.78 -3.81
N ASP A 82 -3.59 -6.47 -3.10
CA ASP A 82 -4.53 -5.41 -3.46
C ASP A 82 -4.05 -4.01 -3.04
N ASN A 83 -2.79 -3.89 -2.58
CA ASN A 83 -2.15 -2.65 -2.11
C ASN A 83 -2.82 -1.97 -0.91
N ASN A 84 -3.79 -2.64 -0.27
CA ASN A 84 -4.34 -2.23 1.02
C ASN A 84 -3.25 -2.33 2.10
N ARG A 85 -3.31 -1.44 3.09
CA ARG A 85 -2.42 -1.40 4.26
C ARG A 85 -2.71 -2.57 5.21
N LYS A 86 -2.40 -3.79 4.75
CA LYS A 86 -2.64 -5.06 5.43
C LYS A 86 -1.45 -5.98 5.22
N CYS A 87 -0.91 -6.50 6.31
CA CYS A 87 0.11 -7.54 6.30
C CYS A 87 -0.57 -8.91 6.13
N VAL A 88 -0.20 -9.67 5.10
CA VAL A 88 -0.73 -11.03 4.86
C VAL A 88 0.27 -12.11 5.29
N GLU A 89 1.55 -11.77 5.37
CA GLU A 89 2.61 -12.63 5.89
C GLU A 89 3.53 -11.80 6.79
N CYS A 90 3.67 -12.22 8.04
CA CYS A 90 4.56 -11.55 8.98
C CYS A 90 5.94 -12.20 9.03
N ASN A 91 6.90 -11.48 9.59
CA ASN A 91 8.20 -12.03 9.96
C ASN A 91 8.05 -13.15 11.00
N THR A 92 9.08 -13.99 11.14
CA THR A 92 9.11 -15.07 12.13
C THR A 92 8.70 -14.56 13.52
N ASN A 93 7.84 -15.31 14.21
CA ASN A 93 7.26 -15.00 15.52
C ASN A 93 6.10 -13.97 15.55
N TYR A 94 5.65 -13.49 14.39
CA TYR A 94 4.51 -12.59 14.28
C TYR A 94 3.38 -13.23 13.46
N TYR A 95 2.15 -12.73 13.63
CA TYR A 95 0.98 -13.17 12.89
C TYR A 95 0.08 -11.99 12.50
N PRO A 96 -0.64 -12.05 11.36
CA PRO A 96 -1.56 -11.00 10.95
C PRO A 96 -2.69 -10.80 11.96
N ASN A 97 -3.01 -9.54 12.24
CA ASN A 97 -4.15 -9.21 13.09
C ASN A 97 -5.46 -9.35 12.28
N THR A 98 -6.35 -10.24 12.72
CA THR A 98 -7.62 -10.56 12.05
C THR A 98 -8.84 -9.82 12.61
N SER A 99 -8.67 -8.94 13.61
CA SER A 99 -9.78 -8.41 14.40
C SER A 99 -10.80 -7.55 13.64
N ASN A 100 -10.48 -7.07 12.44
CA ASN A 100 -11.39 -6.31 11.56
C ASN A 100 -11.30 -6.77 10.10
N ASP A 101 -10.76 -7.96 9.86
CA ASP A 101 -10.50 -8.46 8.53
C ASP A 101 -11.66 -9.34 8.05
N THR A 102 -12.49 -8.81 7.15
CA THR A 102 -13.62 -9.54 6.57
C THR A 102 -13.20 -10.62 5.56
N ASP A 103 -11.91 -10.68 5.21
CA ASP A 103 -11.37 -11.66 4.25
C ASP A 103 -10.91 -12.97 4.90
N VAL A 104 -11.01 -13.10 6.24
CA VAL A 104 -10.50 -14.26 7.01
C VAL A 104 -11.40 -15.50 6.86
N ASN A 105 -12.46 -15.44 6.05
CA ASN A 105 -13.41 -16.53 5.86
C ASN A 105 -12.85 -17.79 5.17
N PHE A 106 -11.57 -17.82 4.75
CA PHE A 106 -10.99 -19.01 4.09
C PHE A 106 -9.79 -19.64 4.79
N ALA A 107 -9.21 -19.04 5.84
CA ALA A 107 -7.99 -19.56 6.47
C ALA A 107 -8.23 -20.44 7.72
N ILE A 108 -9.46 -20.48 8.26
CA ILE A 108 -9.75 -21.15 9.53
C ILE A 108 -9.96 -22.68 9.39
N LEU A 109 -10.05 -23.23 8.17
CA LEU A 109 -10.45 -24.63 7.98
C LEU A 109 -9.32 -25.69 8.01
N LEU A 110 -8.03 -25.32 8.10
CA LEU A 110 -6.94 -26.32 7.94
C LEU A 110 -5.91 -26.41 9.08
N VAL A 111 -6.02 -25.62 10.14
CA VAL A 111 -5.11 -25.75 11.30
C VAL A 111 -5.94 -25.84 12.59
N GLY A 112 -6.35 -27.07 12.90
CA GLY A 112 -6.97 -27.37 14.18
C GLY A 112 -5.94 -27.31 15.29
N VAL A 113 -5.78 -26.16 15.95
CA VAL A 113 -5.49 -26.09 17.39
C VAL A 113 -6.08 -24.79 17.94
N HIS A 114 -6.77 -24.92 19.07
CA HIS A 114 -7.12 -23.85 19.98
C HIS A 114 -5.89 -22.99 20.33
N ALA A 115 -5.73 -21.82 19.70
CA ALA A 115 -4.81 -20.79 20.18
C ALA A 115 -5.44 -19.40 20.01
N VAL A 116 -6.30 -19.10 20.98
CA VAL A 116 -6.49 -17.79 21.64
C VAL A 116 -6.53 -16.55 20.73
N VAL A 117 -7.76 -16.07 20.55
CA VAL A 117 -8.11 -14.66 20.35
C VAL A 117 -7.50 -13.84 21.49
N GLN A 118 -6.43 -13.06 21.24
CA GLN A 118 -6.11 -11.86 22.04
C GLN A 118 -5.14 -10.92 21.31
N GLN A 119 -5.41 -9.63 21.47
CA GLN A 119 -4.96 -8.50 20.67
C GLN A 119 -3.58 -7.95 21.10
N VAL A 120 -2.91 -7.26 20.17
CA VAL A 120 -1.90 -6.18 20.39
C VAL A 120 -0.56 -6.62 21.02
N ARG A 121 0.55 -6.34 20.30
CA ARG A 121 1.96 -6.45 20.73
C ARG A 121 2.25 -7.54 21.78
N VAL A 122 2.69 -8.72 21.35
CA VAL A 122 3.39 -9.63 22.27
C VAL A 122 4.79 -9.89 21.72
N PRO A 123 5.87 -9.39 22.37
CA PRO A 123 7.20 -9.94 22.14
C PRO A 123 7.17 -11.41 22.61
N VAL A 124 7.80 -12.32 21.88
CA VAL A 124 7.96 -13.71 22.34
C VAL A 124 8.77 -13.69 23.63
N VAL A 125 8.08 -13.68 24.76
CA VAL A 125 8.67 -14.03 26.05
C VAL A 125 8.24 -15.47 26.31
N HIS A 126 9.19 -16.39 26.12
CA HIS A 126 9.14 -17.67 26.80
C HIS A 126 8.98 -17.40 28.31
N GLN A 127 7.79 -17.64 28.87
CA GLN A 127 7.67 -17.96 30.29
C GLN A 127 7.12 -19.37 30.43
N ILE A 128 8.07 -20.27 30.65
CA ILE A 128 7.87 -21.52 31.36
C ILE A 128 7.39 -21.13 32.76
N THR A 129 6.13 -21.39 33.10
CA THR A 129 5.76 -21.66 34.50
C THR A 129 4.77 -22.81 34.53
N SER A 130 5.28 -23.92 35.06
CA SER A 130 4.58 -25.11 35.51
C SER A 130 3.35 -24.78 36.37
N PHE A 131 2.25 -25.49 36.14
CA PHE A 131 1.28 -25.75 37.20
C PHE A 131 1.35 -27.23 37.56
N GLN A 132 1.84 -27.47 38.79
CA GLN A 132 1.44 -28.62 39.60
C GLN A 132 -0.02 -28.45 40.02
#